data_AF-R9XK42-F1
#
_entry.id   AF-R9XK42-F1
#
_cell.length_a   1.000
_cell.length_b   1.000
_cell.length_c   1.000
_cell.angle_alpha   90.00
_cell.angle_beta   90.00
_cell.angle_gamma   90.00
#
_symmetry.space_group_name_H-M   'P 1'
#
loop_
_entity.id
_entity.type
_entity.pdbx_description
1 polymer ?
#
loop_
_entity_poly.entity_id
_entity_poly.type
_entity_poly.pdbx_seq_one_letter_code
_entity_poly.pdbx_strand_id
1 'polypeptide(L)' 'MSFLPSFILSDESKERISKILDLTQTVARYGWLPFILYMGWSHTANSPNLLNLLSPLPSV' A
#
# COMPACT_ATOMS: atom_id res chain seq x y z
N MET A 1 -40.85 -2.00 2.98
CA MET A 1 -39.62 -1.28 2.61
C MET A 1 -38.51 -1.73 3.55
N SER A 2 -37.37 -2.15 3.00
CA SER A 2 -36.30 -2.87 3.70
C SER A 2 -35.78 -2.10 4.92
N PHE A 3 -35.94 -2.69 6.11
CA PHE A 3 -35.30 -2.30 7.36
C PHE A 3 -33.83 -2.74 7.27
N LEU A 4 -32.97 -1.93 6.64
CA LEU A 4 -31.54 -2.14 6.80
C LEU A 4 -31.16 -1.66 8.21
N PRO A 5 -30.63 -2.51 9.09
CA PRO A 5 -30.11 -2.05 10.36
C PRO A 5 -28.98 -1.08 10.03
N SER A 6 -29.17 0.19 10.34
CA SER A 6 -28.07 1.15 10.39
C SER A 6 -27.10 0.60 11.42
N PHE A 7 -25.97 0.04 10.99
CA PHE A 7 -24.85 -0.24 11.86
C PHE A 7 -24.32 1.11 12.34
N ILE A 8 -24.96 1.68 13.37
CA ILE A 8 -24.49 2.87 14.06
C ILE A 8 -23.30 2.38 14.89
N LEU A 9 -22.14 2.38 14.25
CA LEU A 9 -20.88 2.11 14.92
C LEU A 9 -20.74 3.07 16.11
N SER A 10 -20.28 2.57 17.27
CA SER A 10 -19.99 3.45 18.41
C SER A 10 -18.97 4.51 18.00
N ASP A 11 -19.01 5.68 18.64
CA ASP A 11 -18.09 6.77 18.29
C ASP A 11 -16.62 6.36 18.47
N GLU A 12 -16.32 5.50 19.46
CA GLU A 12 -15.00 4.88 19.62
C GLU A 12 -14.60 4.03 18.40
N SER A 13 -15.53 3.22 17.88
CA SER A 13 -15.27 2.38 16.71
C SER A 13 -15.05 3.23 15.45
N LYS A 14 -15.81 4.31 15.30
CA LYS A 14 -15.64 5.26 14.19
C LYS A 14 -14.29 5.97 14.24
N GLU A 15 -13.89 6.46 15.41
CA GLU A 15 -12.59 7.11 15.60
C GLU A 15 -11.45 6.14 15.26
N ARG A 16 -11.55 4.89 15.73
CA ARG A 16 -10.54 3.87 15.45
C ARG A 16 -10.43 3.56 13.96
N ILE A 17 -11.56 3.42 13.27
CA ILE A 17 -11.57 3.19 11.81
C ILE A 17 -10.96 4.39 11.08
N SER A 18 -11.35 5.62 11.44
CA SER A 18 -10.77 6.83 10.85
C SER A 18 -9.25 6.84 10.98
N LYS A 19 -8.75 6.55 12.19
CA LYS A 19 -7.30 6.50 12.45
C LYS A 19 -6.57 5.44 11.62
N ILE A 20 -7.18 4.27 11.42
CA ILE A 20 -6.62 3.21 10.58
C ILE A 20 -6.63 3.65 9.11
N LEU A 21 -7.69 4.32 8.65
CA LEU A 21 -7.77 4.82 7.28
C LEU A 21 -6.73 5.92 7.00
N ASP A 22 -6.52 6.84 7.93
CA ASP A 22 -5.50 7.88 7.82
C ASP A 22 -4.09 7.28 7.73
N LEU A 23 -3.81 6.26 8.56
CA LEU A 23 -2.57 5.51 8.50
C LEU A 23 -2.44 4.75 7.17
N THR A 24 -3.52 4.10 6.72
CA THR A 24 -3.54 3.37 5.45
C THR A 24 -3.27 4.29 4.26
N GLN A 25 -3.84 5.49 4.25
CA GLN A 25 -3.58 6.48 3.20
C GLN A 25 -2.10 6.90 3.16
N THR A 26 -1.49 7.07 4.33
CA THR A 26 -0.07 7.41 4.45
C THR A 26 0.81 6.27 3.94
N VAL A 27 0.53 5.04 4.39
CA VAL A 27 1.25 3.83 3.95
C VAL A 27 1.08 3.62 2.45
N ALA A 28 -0.12 3.77 1.90
CA ALA A 28 -0.34 3.63 0.47
C ALA A 28 0.45 4.69 -0.32
N ARG A 29 0.43 5.96 0.10
CA ARG A 29 1.13 7.04 -0.62
C ARG A 29 2.63 6.82 -0.70
N TYR A 30 3.26 6.46 0.42
CA TYR A 30 4.72 6.32 0.48
C TYR A 30 5.21 4.90 0.18
N GLY A 31 4.38 3.90 0.46
CA GLY A 31 4.70 2.48 0.29
C GLY A 31 4.38 1.92 -1.09
N TRP A 32 3.51 2.58 -1.87
CA TRP A 32 3.11 2.09 -3.20
C TRP A 32 4.28 1.85 -4.14
N LEU A 33 5.19 2.83 -4.26
CA LEU A 33 6.33 2.73 -5.17
C LEU A 33 7.34 1.64 -4.72
N PRO A 34 7.83 1.63 -3.46
CA PRO A 34 8.67 0.54 -2.97
C PRO A 34 8.03 -0.86 -3.14
N PHE A 35 6.72 -0.96 -2.92
CA PHE A 35 5.99 -2.21 -3.05
C PHE A 35 5.99 -2.75 -4.48
N ILE A 36 5.70 -1.91 -5.47
CA ILE A 36 5.75 -2.33 -6.89
C ILE A 36 7.17 -2.74 -7.29
N LEU A 37 8.17 -1.94 -6.89
CA LEU A 37 9.58 -2.25 -7.16
C LEU A 37 9.97 -3.60 -6.58
N TYR A 38 9.56 -3.89 -5.34
CA TYR A 38 9.81 -5.17 -4.69
C TYR A 38 9.14 -6.34 -5.44
N MET A 39 7.88 -6.19 -5.83
CA MET A 39 7.17 -7.21 -6.60
C MET A 39 7.90 -7.51 -7.91
N GLY A 40 8.24 -6.48 -8.70
CA GLY A 40 8.97 -6.65 -9.96
C GLY A 40 10.35 -7.30 -9.77
N TRP A 41 11.08 -6.88 -8.73
CA TRP A 41 12.37 -7.46 -8.37
C TRP A 41 12.27 -8.94 -7.99
N SER A 42 11.28 -9.31 -7.15
CA SER A 42 11.08 -10.68 -6.67
C SER A 42 10.70 -11.69 -7.76
N HIS A 43 10.07 -11.23 -8.83
CA HIS A 43 9.67 -12.06 -9.97
C HIS A 43 10.70 -12.08 -11.11
N THR A 44 11.80 -11.33 -10.99
CA THR A 44 12.87 -11.27 -12.00
C THR A 44 13.96 -12.31 -11.72
N ALA A 45 14.25 -13.16 -12.69
CA ALA A 45 15.25 -14.23 -12.56
C ALA A 45 16.66 -13.74 -12.19
N ASN A 46 17.02 -12.52 -12.60
CA ASN A 46 18.36 -11.94 -12.39
C ASN A 46 18.46 -11.02 -11.16
N SER A 47 17.39 -10.89 -10.35
CA SER A 47 17.34 -10.14 -9.07
C SER A 47 18.32 -8.95 -8.97
N PRO A 48 18.12 -7.89 -9.77
CA PRO A 48 19.12 -6.84 -9.95
C PRO A 48 19.41 -6.06 -8.67
N ASN A 49 20.63 -5.53 -8.58
CA ASN A 49 21.08 -4.68 -7.47
C ASN A 49 20.25 -3.37 -7.46
N LEU A 50 20.09 -2.73 -6.29
CA LEU A 50 19.29 -1.48 -6.17
C LEU A 50 19.73 -0.36 -7.13
N LEU A 51 21.04 -0.22 -7.36
CA LEU A 51 21.57 0.76 -8.30
C LEU A 51 21.13 0.47 -9.74
N ASN A 52 21.12 -0.80 -10.15
CA ASN A 52 20.68 -1.19 -11.49
C ASN A 52 19.16 -1.08 -11.63
N LEU A 53 18.41 -1.32 -10.56
CA LEU A 53 16.95 -1.19 -10.52
C LEU A 53 16.49 0.27 -10.70
N LEU A 54 17.25 1.23 -10.14
CA LEU A 54 16.93 2.66 -10.20
C LEU A 54 17.65 3.40 -11.34
N SER A 55 18.67 2.79 -11.92
CA SER A 55 19.44 3.37 -13.02
C SER A 55 18.63 3.30 -14.32
N PRO A 56 18.50 4.43 -15.06
CA PRO A 56 17.95 4.41 -16.41
C PRO A 56 18.96 3.89 -17.45
N LEU A 57 20.22 3.69 -17.05
CA LEU A 57 21.28 3.22 -17.94
C LEU A 57 21.18 1.69 -18.10
N PRO A 58 21.43 1.16 -19.32
CA PRO A 58 21.46 -0.28 -19.54
C PRO A 58 22.58 -0.89 -18.70
N SER A 59 22.19 -1.68 -17.70
CA SER A 59 23.09 -2.53 -16.94
C SER A 59 23.29 -3.84 -17.71
N VAL A 60 24.55 -4.17 -17.99
CA VAL A 60 24.98 -5.43 -18.61
C VAL A 60 24.77 -6.64 -17.70
#